data_AF-A0A1G9GLI8-F1
#
_entry.id   AF-A0A1G9GLI8-F1
#
_cell.length_a   1.000
_cell.length_b   1.000
_cell.length_c   1.000
_cell.angle_alpha   90.00
_cell.angle_beta   90.00
_cell.angle_gamma   90.00
#
_symmetry.space_group_name_H-M   'P 1'
#
loop_
_entity.id
_entity.type
_entity.pdbx_description
1 polymer ?
#
loop_
_entity_poly.entity_id
_entity_poly.type
_entity_poly.pdbx_seq_one_letter_code
_entity_poly.pdbx_strand_id
1 'polypeptide(L)'
;MQDFDHAGFLKSWFPSIAATNHPARFFWAHNEFLCTTPAAKRAVLDDKLLFSGLLAVSGLPAPRTLLAILGGRFVSGSGEELDEAEAVRRLQGRGAFAKTRTGWGGEGSFRIGADGTIHGTDGTRVAKSLGGWLRRIRKSDYLVQELVQQDERCAQAAPASVNTVRCITFPGSGDDGPRVALAFWRIGNGRTVVDNISSGGMICAVDPSSGRVTSAAADKTRTTYEAHPVTGFRFRGAELPGFDAILRTVRAGHRALDTAMSIAWDVAVTPEGPVILEGNGHWGISLEDLIQPGYEQVLWDAFMAGRRVEGRGFPAEAGPVAETDMVRASLTIRGKVQGVGYRRWVTRHAADRGVQAEARNLSDGTVRCRLWGQRWRVEFVTLACHRGPPAAGVEGIDVRDVRRLR
;
A
#
# COMPACT_ATOMS: atom_id res chain seq x y z
N MET A 1 -20.01 10.96 -18.42
CA MET A 1 -18.88 10.04 -18.60
C MET A 1 -19.44 8.65 -18.36
N GLN A 2 -19.29 7.70 -19.29
CA GLN A 2 -19.72 6.33 -19.01
C GLN A 2 -18.81 5.73 -17.95
N ASP A 3 -19.38 5.02 -16.98
CA ASP A 3 -18.61 4.29 -15.97
C ASP A 3 -17.71 3.26 -16.66
N PHE A 4 -16.46 3.18 -16.24
CA PHE A 4 -15.53 2.20 -16.77
C PHE A 4 -15.98 0.77 -16.42
N ASP A 5 -16.22 -0.06 -17.44
CA ASP A 5 -16.56 -1.49 -17.28
C ASP A 5 -15.36 -2.30 -16.80
N HIS A 6 -15.06 -2.19 -15.51
CA HIS A 6 -13.99 -2.90 -14.85
C HIS A 6 -14.21 -4.42 -14.83
N ALA A 7 -15.47 -4.88 -14.78
CA ALA A 7 -15.78 -6.31 -14.82
C ALA A 7 -15.43 -6.92 -16.19
N GLY A 8 -15.83 -6.26 -17.28
CA GLY A 8 -15.45 -6.65 -18.65
C GLY A 8 -13.94 -6.56 -18.87
N PHE A 9 -13.30 -5.51 -18.35
CA PHE A 9 -11.84 -5.36 -18.38
C PHE A 9 -11.12 -6.51 -17.70
N LEU A 10 -11.51 -6.86 -16.46
CA LEU A 10 -10.93 -7.99 -15.73
C LEU A 10 -11.16 -9.31 -16.47
N LYS A 11 -12.37 -9.58 -16.94
CA LYS A 11 -12.66 -10.80 -17.70
C LYS A 11 -11.80 -10.93 -18.97
N SER A 12 -11.51 -9.82 -19.64
CA SER A 12 -10.74 -9.82 -20.88
C SER A 12 -9.23 -9.85 -20.64
N TRP A 13 -8.71 -9.04 -19.74
CA TRP A 13 -7.27 -8.82 -19.58
C TRP A 13 -6.65 -9.56 -18.39
N PHE A 14 -7.46 -9.89 -17.39
CA PHE A 14 -7.05 -10.55 -16.16
C PHE A 14 -7.99 -11.69 -15.75
N PRO A 15 -8.33 -12.63 -16.66
CA PRO A 15 -9.27 -13.70 -16.34
C PRO A 15 -8.83 -14.55 -15.14
N SER A 16 -7.52 -14.64 -14.86
CA SER A 16 -7.03 -15.33 -13.67
C SER A 16 -7.45 -14.67 -12.36
N ILE A 17 -7.51 -13.34 -12.32
CA ILE A 17 -7.95 -12.55 -11.17
C ILE A 17 -9.47 -12.41 -11.14
N ALA A 18 -10.12 -12.29 -12.31
CA ALA A 18 -11.57 -12.18 -12.41
C ALA A 18 -12.30 -13.35 -11.71
N ALA A 19 -11.65 -14.51 -11.58
CA ALA A 19 -12.16 -15.69 -10.90
C ALA A 19 -12.20 -15.57 -9.36
N THR A 20 -11.49 -14.62 -8.73
CA THR A 20 -11.32 -14.59 -7.27
C THR A 20 -12.41 -13.84 -6.51
N ASN A 21 -13.38 -13.22 -7.20
CA ASN A 21 -14.53 -12.47 -6.63
C ASN A 21 -14.20 -11.43 -5.54
N HIS A 22 -12.94 -10.98 -5.41
CA HIS A 22 -12.55 -9.99 -4.40
C HIS A 22 -12.25 -8.64 -5.08
N PRO A 23 -12.98 -7.55 -4.75
CA PRO A 23 -12.96 -6.30 -5.52
C PRO A 23 -11.59 -5.63 -5.56
N ALA A 24 -10.79 -5.78 -4.50
CA ALA A 24 -9.43 -5.24 -4.41
C ALA A 24 -8.32 -6.14 -4.97
N ARG A 25 -8.59 -7.41 -5.34
CA ARG A 25 -7.55 -8.41 -5.63
C ARG A 25 -6.63 -7.96 -6.75
N PHE A 26 -7.19 -7.33 -7.79
CA PHE A 26 -6.43 -6.81 -8.92
C PHE A 26 -5.32 -5.86 -8.47
N PHE A 27 -5.65 -4.85 -7.65
CA PHE A 27 -4.70 -3.85 -7.19
C PHE A 27 -3.60 -4.46 -6.31
N TRP A 28 -3.97 -5.43 -5.47
CA TRP A 28 -3.00 -6.18 -4.66
C TRP A 28 -2.04 -6.97 -5.52
N ALA A 29 -2.55 -7.74 -6.47
CA ALA A 29 -1.73 -8.52 -7.39
C ALA A 29 -0.83 -7.61 -8.24
N HIS A 30 -1.33 -6.44 -8.63
CA HIS A 30 -0.56 -5.47 -9.40
C HIS A 30 0.57 -4.85 -8.57
N ASN A 31 0.28 -4.44 -7.33
CA ASN A 31 1.33 -3.96 -6.43
C ASN A 31 2.36 -5.03 -6.14
N GLU A 32 1.93 -6.27 -5.89
CA GLU A 32 2.81 -7.43 -5.72
C GLU A 32 3.72 -7.61 -6.96
N PHE A 33 3.14 -7.54 -8.16
CA PHE A 33 3.86 -7.63 -9.43
C PHE A 33 4.90 -6.51 -9.64
N LEU A 34 4.61 -5.31 -9.17
CA LEU A 34 5.52 -4.16 -9.34
C LEU A 34 6.57 -4.05 -8.24
N CYS A 35 6.22 -4.42 -7.01
CA CYS A 35 7.05 -4.21 -5.82
C CYS A 35 7.90 -5.43 -5.46
N THR A 36 7.67 -6.59 -6.08
CA THR A 36 8.50 -7.79 -5.88
C THR A 36 9.24 -8.15 -7.16
N THR A 37 10.51 -8.50 -7.02
CA THR A 37 11.27 -9.17 -8.09
C THR A 37 11.70 -10.54 -7.59
N PRO A 38 12.01 -11.52 -8.47
CA PRO A 38 12.55 -12.80 -8.03
C PRO A 38 13.81 -12.67 -7.15
N ALA A 39 14.59 -11.59 -7.33
CA ALA A 39 15.77 -11.29 -6.50
C ALA A 39 15.41 -10.59 -5.18
N ALA A 40 14.45 -9.66 -5.19
CA ALA A 40 13.96 -8.98 -4.00
C ALA A 40 12.68 -9.67 -3.50
N LYS A 41 12.84 -10.62 -2.58
CA LYS A 41 11.72 -11.37 -1.96
C LYS A 41 10.74 -10.50 -1.16
N ARG A 42 11.00 -9.20 -0.97
CA ARG A 42 10.21 -8.29 -0.12
C ARG A 42 10.12 -6.89 -0.69
N ALA A 43 8.93 -6.31 -0.65
CA ALA A 43 8.71 -4.90 -0.98
C ALA A 43 9.13 -3.99 0.17
N VAL A 44 9.51 -2.75 -0.13
CA VAL A 44 9.82 -1.71 0.88
C VAL A 44 8.64 -1.49 1.83
N LEU A 45 7.40 -1.53 1.31
CA LEU A 45 6.17 -1.34 2.08
C LEU A 45 5.93 -2.45 3.13
N ASP A 46 6.46 -3.66 2.92
CA ASP A 46 6.28 -4.79 3.83
C ASP A 46 7.35 -4.82 4.95
N ASP A 47 8.38 -3.97 4.85
CA ASP A 47 9.49 -3.90 5.79
C ASP A 47 9.53 -2.53 6.46
N LYS A 48 9.04 -2.47 7.70
CA LYS A 48 8.89 -1.20 8.43
C LYS A 48 10.21 -0.47 8.64
N LEU A 49 11.35 -1.19 8.69
CA LEU A 49 12.66 -0.56 8.81
C LEU A 49 13.10 0.05 7.48
N LEU A 50 13.01 -0.69 6.37
CA LEU A 50 13.35 -0.17 5.04
C LEU A 50 12.45 1.01 4.68
N PHE A 51 11.16 0.91 4.97
CA PHE A 51 10.20 1.99 4.79
C PHE A 51 10.58 3.23 5.60
N SER A 52 10.88 3.08 6.89
CA SER A 52 11.30 4.20 7.74
C SER A 52 12.59 4.86 7.24
N GLY A 53 13.56 4.06 6.75
CA GLY A 53 14.78 4.57 6.15
C GLY A 53 14.54 5.34 4.85
N LEU A 54 13.65 4.84 3.99
CA LEU A 54 13.24 5.54 2.77
C LEU A 54 12.61 6.90 3.07
N LEU A 55 11.69 6.95 4.05
CA LEU A 55 11.08 8.22 4.45
C LEU A 55 12.13 9.21 4.94
N ALA A 56 13.04 8.76 5.81
CA ALA A 56 14.10 9.60 6.36
C ALA A 56 15.03 10.17 5.27
N VAL A 57 15.52 9.34 4.35
CA VAL A 57 16.42 9.81 3.27
C VAL A 57 15.70 10.71 2.26
N SER A 58 14.38 10.55 2.12
CA SER A 58 13.54 11.38 1.26
C SER A 58 13.09 12.69 1.91
N GLY A 59 13.50 12.96 3.16
CA GLY A 59 13.07 14.12 3.92
C GLY A 59 11.57 14.12 4.24
N LEU A 60 10.92 12.96 4.23
CA LEU A 60 9.50 12.82 4.52
C LEU A 60 9.26 12.70 6.03
N PRO A 61 8.22 13.35 6.57
CA PRO A 61 7.93 13.33 8.00
C PRO A 61 7.49 11.94 8.44
N ALA A 62 8.20 11.38 9.41
CA ALA A 62 7.93 10.08 10.01
C ALA A 62 8.38 10.08 11.48
N PRO A 63 7.83 9.22 12.34
CA PRO A 63 8.31 9.08 13.71
C PRO A 63 9.78 8.68 13.74
N ARG A 64 10.61 9.42 14.48
CA ARG A 64 12.04 9.14 14.56
C ARG A 64 12.30 7.76 15.15
N THR A 65 13.17 7.01 14.50
CA THR A 65 13.70 5.74 15.01
C THR A 65 14.62 5.99 16.19
N LEU A 66 14.24 5.52 17.37
CA LEU A 66 15.05 5.61 18.58
C LEU A 66 16.02 4.42 18.68
N LEU A 67 15.52 3.25 18.30
CA LEU A 67 16.20 1.96 18.41
C LEU A 67 15.64 0.98 17.36
N ALA A 68 16.49 0.16 16.77
CA ALA A 68 16.11 -1.03 16.02
C ALA A 68 16.76 -2.26 16.65
N ILE A 69 16.11 -3.41 16.51
CA ILE A 69 16.64 -4.72 16.88
C ILE A 69 16.76 -5.53 15.60
N LEU A 70 17.97 -5.98 15.26
CA LEU A 70 18.24 -6.68 14.00
C LEU A 70 19.13 -7.89 14.22
N GLY A 71 18.59 -9.09 13.99
CA GLY A 71 19.34 -10.34 14.22
C GLY A 71 19.85 -10.44 15.66
N GLY A 72 19.07 -9.92 16.61
CA GLY A 72 19.47 -9.83 18.00
C GLY A 72 20.62 -8.85 18.27
N ARG A 73 20.76 -7.75 17.53
CA ARG A 73 21.64 -6.62 17.89
C ARG A 73 20.82 -5.36 18.08
N PHE A 74 21.22 -4.49 19.00
CA PHE A 74 20.62 -3.17 19.16
C PHE A 74 21.32 -2.18 18.24
N VAL A 75 20.55 -1.40 17.49
CA VAL A 75 21.06 -0.47 16.49
C VAL A 75 20.36 0.88 16.63
N SER A 76 21.08 1.98 16.55
CA SER A 76 20.50 3.33 16.57
C SER A 76 19.74 3.64 15.27
N GLY A 77 18.97 4.73 15.27
CA GLY A 77 18.37 5.26 14.02
C GLY A 77 19.39 5.70 12.96
N SER A 78 20.66 5.95 13.35
CA SER A 78 21.77 6.27 12.44
C SER A 78 22.56 5.03 11.99
N GLY A 79 22.25 3.84 12.51
CA GLY A 79 22.93 2.59 12.14
C GLY A 79 24.09 2.18 13.05
N GLU A 80 24.31 2.88 14.17
CA GLU A 80 25.35 2.54 15.16
C GLU A 80 24.93 1.33 16.00
N GLU A 81 25.81 0.37 16.22
CA GLU A 81 25.55 -0.74 17.14
C GLU A 81 25.61 -0.25 18.60
N LEU A 82 24.65 -0.68 19.41
CA LEU A 82 24.46 -0.24 20.78
C LEU A 82 24.60 -1.41 21.76
N ASP A 83 25.14 -1.13 22.95
CA ASP A 83 25.00 -2.06 24.07
C ASP A 83 23.60 -1.98 24.69
N GLU A 84 23.29 -2.91 25.60
CA GLU A 84 21.97 -2.95 26.25
C GLU A 84 21.72 -1.72 27.14
N ALA A 85 22.75 -1.19 27.80
CA ALA A 85 22.61 -0.05 28.69
C ALA A 85 22.24 1.21 27.90
N GLU A 86 22.83 1.40 26.72
CA GLU A 86 22.53 2.48 25.79
C GLU A 86 21.14 2.31 25.17
N ALA A 87 20.75 1.09 24.80
CA ALA A 87 19.39 0.81 24.35
C ALA A 87 18.34 1.16 25.41
N VAL A 88 18.61 0.87 26.69
CA VAL A 88 17.76 1.28 27.82
C VAL A 88 17.73 2.80 27.95
N ARG A 89 18.89 3.48 27.97
CA ARG A 89 18.98 4.94 28.12
C ARG A 89 18.18 5.69 27.05
N ARG A 90 18.19 5.20 25.81
CA ARG A 90 17.45 5.82 24.69
C ARG A 90 15.94 5.77 24.83
N LEU A 91 15.40 4.78 25.54
CA LEU A 91 13.96 4.62 25.76
C LEU A 91 13.51 5.17 27.13
N GLN A 92 14.41 5.24 28.11
CA GLN A 92 14.10 5.69 29.46
C GLN A 92 13.67 7.17 29.49
N GLY A 93 12.62 7.49 30.26
CA GLY A 93 12.11 8.85 30.39
C GLY A 93 11.35 9.37 29.17
N ARG A 94 11.10 8.52 28.17
CA ARG A 94 10.47 8.91 26.90
C ARG A 94 9.34 7.96 26.53
N GLY A 95 8.31 8.49 25.88
CA GLY A 95 7.30 7.65 25.22
C GLY A 95 7.87 7.04 23.95
N ALA A 96 7.67 5.74 23.74
CA ALA A 96 8.04 5.06 22.50
C ALA A 96 6.99 4.03 22.06
N PHE A 97 7.04 3.66 20.79
CA PHE A 97 6.22 2.61 20.21
C PHE A 97 7.10 1.61 19.47
N ALA A 98 7.01 0.34 19.86
CA ALA A 98 7.77 -0.75 19.25
C ALA A 98 6.86 -1.58 18.36
N LYS A 99 7.29 -1.82 17.12
CA LYS A 99 6.57 -2.61 16.13
C LYS A 99 7.49 -3.66 15.51
N THR A 100 6.95 -4.83 15.22
CA THR A 100 7.69 -5.89 14.52
C THR A 100 8.02 -5.43 13.10
N ARG A 101 9.17 -5.86 12.58
CA ARG A 101 9.66 -5.46 11.25
C ARG A 101 8.66 -5.76 10.12
N THR A 102 7.99 -6.91 10.18
CA THR A 102 7.12 -7.42 9.10
C THR A 102 5.73 -7.86 9.57
N GLY A 103 5.33 -7.56 10.82
CA GLY A 103 4.03 -7.98 11.33
C GLY A 103 2.86 -7.14 10.80
N TRP A 104 1.64 -7.65 10.95
CA TRP A 104 0.41 -7.03 10.45
C TRP A 104 -0.56 -6.75 11.59
N GLY A 105 -1.48 -5.80 11.39
CA GLY A 105 -2.61 -5.56 12.30
C GLY A 105 -2.24 -5.08 13.72
N GLY A 106 -0.98 -4.68 13.94
CA GLY A 106 -0.46 -4.31 15.25
C GLY A 106 0.03 -5.49 16.10
N GLU A 107 -0.01 -6.72 15.59
CA GLU A 107 0.46 -7.89 16.32
C GLU A 107 1.93 -7.77 16.75
N GLY A 108 2.19 -8.08 18.01
CA GLY A 108 3.52 -7.97 18.61
C GLY A 108 4.00 -6.54 18.82
N SER A 109 3.12 -5.54 18.73
CA SER A 109 3.46 -4.14 19.03
C SER A 109 3.32 -3.81 20.50
N PHE A 110 4.15 -2.86 20.97
CA PHE A 110 4.19 -2.45 22.36
C PHE A 110 4.27 -0.93 22.49
N ARG A 111 3.56 -0.37 23.47
CA ARG A 111 3.71 1.01 23.91
C ARG A 111 4.65 1.05 25.12
N ILE A 112 5.64 1.93 25.07
CA ILE A 112 6.56 2.22 26.16
C ILE A 112 6.18 3.58 26.74
N GLY A 113 5.84 3.62 28.03
CA GLY A 113 5.57 4.84 28.78
C GLY A 113 6.85 5.55 29.19
N ALA A 114 6.77 6.87 29.40
CA ALA A 114 7.90 7.66 29.88
C ALA A 114 8.39 7.22 31.28
N ASP A 115 7.49 6.61 32.06
CA ASP A 115 7.76 5.95 33.35
C ASP A 115 8.45 4.58 33.21
N GLY A 116 8.74 4.13 31.99
CA GLY A 116 9.37 2.84 31.71
C GLY A 116 8.41 1.65 31.75
N THR A 117 7.10 1.88 31.86
CA THR A 117 6.11 0.80 31.72
C THR A 117 6.01 0.35 30.26
N ILE A 118 5.71 -0.95 30.05
CA ILE A 118 5.54 -1.52 28.72
C ILE A 118 4.18 -2.20 28.65
N HIS A 119 3.37 -1.77 27.69
CA HIS A 119 2.01 -2.23 27.49
C HIS A 119 1.84 -2.87 26.11
N GLY A 120 1.06 -3.96 26.04
CA GLY A 120 0.53 -4.47 24.78
C GLY A 120 -0.53 -3.54 24.19
N THR A 121 -0.99 -3.83 22.97
CA THR A 121 -2.07 -3.08 22.31
C THR A 121 -3.43 -3.22 23.00
N ASP A 122 -3.59 -4.21 23.87
CA ASP A 122 -4.76 -4.42 24.74
C ASP A 122 -4.66 -3.66 26.07
N GLY A 123 -3.58 -2.90 26.29
CA GLY A 123 -3.31 -2.15 27.51
C GLY A 123 -2.68 -2.97 28.64
N THR A 124 -2.50 -4.28 28.47
CA THR A 124 -1.91 -5.14 29.50
C THR A 124 -0.43 -4.81 29.70
N ARG A 125 0.04 -4.76 30.96
CA ARG A 125 1.46 -4.56 31.26
C ARG A 125 2.22 -5.87 31.02
N VAL A 126 3.22 -5.86 30.14
CA VAL A 126 3.88 -7.08 29.64
C VAL A 126 5.32 -7.27 30.13
N ALA A 127 5.81 -6.39 31.00
CA ALA A 127 7.15 -6.46 31.55
C ALA A 127 7.30 -5.75 32.91
N LYS A 128 8.25 -6.26 33.71
CA LYS A 128 8.64 -5.68 35.01
C LYS A 128 9.66 -4.54 34.85
N SER A 129 10.53 -4.62 33.85
CA SER A 129 11.55 -3.60 33.56
C SER A 129 11.85 -3.51 32.07
N LEU A 130 12.35 -2.35 31.64
CA LEU A 130 12.72 -2.07 30.25
C LEU A 130 13.85 -2.98 29.74
N GLY A 131 14.92 -3.16 30.53
CA GLY A 131 16.02 -4.08 30.16
C GLY A 131 15.58 -5.53 30.05
N GLY A 132 14.73 -6.01 30.98
CA GLY A 132 14.17 -7.36 30.90
C GLY A 132 13.28 -7.55 29.66
N TRP A 133 12.52 -6.52 29.29
CA TRP A 133 11.72 -6.52 28.07
C TRP A 133 12.60 -6.54 26.81
N LEU A 134 13.62 -5.68 26.72
CA LEU A 134 14.55 -5.62 25.59
C LEU A 134 15.21 -6.98 25.35
N ARG A 135 15.71 -7.65 26.40
CA ARG A 135 16.27 -9.01 26.30
C ARG A 135 15.26 -10.03 25.76
N ARG A 136 13.99 -9.91 26.15
CA ARG A 136 12.92 -10.80 25.68
C ARG A 136 12.61 -10.60 24.19
N ILE A 137 12.45 -9.36 23.75
CA ILE A 137 12.06 -9.06 22.36
C ILE A 137 13.23 -9.16 21.37
N ARG A 138 14.48 -9.16 21.87
CA ARG A 138 15.72 -9.32 21.08
C ARG A 138 15.76 -10.59 20.21
N LYS A 139 14.87 -11.55 20.45
CA LYS A 139 14.69 -12.78 19.64
C LYS A 139 14.06 -12.51 18.28
N SER A 140 13.56 -11.30 18.01
CA SER A 140 12.92 -10.94 16.75
C SER A 140 13.32 -9.53 16.33
N ASP A 141 13.10 -9.22 15.05
CA ASP A 141 13.42 -7.90 14.51
C ASP A 141 12.32 -6.88 14.88
N TYR A 142 12.73 -5.78 15.49
CA TYR A 142 11.85 -4.70 15.95
C TYR A 142 12.32 -3.34 15.48
N LEU A 143 11.37 -2.46 15.20
CA LEU A 143 11.58 -1.04 15.03
C LEU A 143 10.92 -0.31 16.22
N VAL A 144 11.69 0.51 16.94
CA VAL A 144 11.20 1.31 18.07
C VAL A 144 11.32 2.78 17.71
N GLN A 145 10.17 3.44 17.63
CA GLN A 145 10.04 4.85 17.25
C GLN A 145 9.55 5.68 18.44
N GLU A 146 9.74 6.99 18.36
CA GLU A 146 9.12 7.90 19.30
C GLU A 146 7.60 7.78 19.28
N LEU A 147 6.97 8.00 20.43
CA LEU A 147 5.52 7.96 20.53
C LEU A 147 4.93 9.21 19.88
N VAL A 148 4.11 9.00 18.85
CA VAL A 148 3.42 10.08 18.15
C VAL A 148 2.37 10.70 19.07
N GLN A 149 2.41 12.03 19.16
CA GLN A 149 1.38 12.83 19.80
C GLN A 149 0.50 13.44 18.72
N GLN A 150 -0.77 13.07 18.71
CA GLN A 150 -1.72 13.62 17.73
C GLN A 150 -2.14 15.05 18.12
N ASP A 151 -2.53 15.83 17.12
CA ASP A 151 -3.13 17.15 17.29
C ASP A 151 -4.40 17.09 18.14
N GLU A 152 -4.61 18.10 19.01
CA GLU A 152 -5.76 18.14 19.92
C GLU A 152 -7.10 18.10 19.18
N ARG A 153 -7.19 18.67 17.97
CA ARG A 153 -8.39 18.62 17.12
C ARG A 153 -8.71 17.21 16.66
N CYS A 154 -7.68 16.39 16.41
CA CYS A 154 -7.86 14.96 16.15
C CYS A 154 -8.21 14.19 17.44
N ALA A 155 -7.63 14.58 18.58
CA ALA A 155 -7.91 13.96 19.88
C ALA A 155 -9.36 14.19 20.35
N GLN A 156 -10.03 15.25 19.90
CA GLN A 156 -11.46 15.48 20.16
C GLN A 156 -12.33 14.30 19.67
N ALA A 157 -11.95 13.66 18.56
CA ALA A 157 -12.66 12.50 18.05
C ALA A 157 -12.45 11.26 18.93
N ALA A 158 -11.19 10.90 19.18
CA ALA A 158 -10.82 9.83 20.10
C ALA A 158 -9.42 10.08 20.70
N PRO A 159 -9.32 10.43 22.00
CA PRO A 159 -8.03 10.74 22.62
C PRO A 159 -7.24 9.49 23.04
N ALA A 160 -7.90 8.33 23.11
CA ALA A 160 -7.31 7.07 23.59
C ALA A 160 -6.32 6.42 22.61
N SER A 161 -6.37 6.80 21.32
CA SER A 161 -5.53 6.29 20.23
C SER A 161 -5.06 7.43 19.34
N VAL A 162 -3.95 7.23 18.63
CA VAL A 162 -3.61 8.10 17.49
C VAL A 162 -4.59 7.79 16.35
N ASN A 163 -5.36 8.79 15.93
CA ASN A 163 -6.32 8.65 14.83
C ASN A 163 -5.64 8.94 13.50
N THR A 164 -5.57 7.95 12.61
CA THR A 164 -4.87 8.07 11.34
C THR A 164 -5.78 8.38 10.17
N VAL A 165 -5.24 9.07 9.17
CA VAL A 165 -5.89 9.31 7.90
C VAL A 165 -5.29 8.37 6.90
N ARG A 166 -6.11 7.47 6.37
CA ARG A 166 -5.75 6.56 5.30
C ARG A 166 -5.98 7.24 3.97
N CYS A 167 -4.92 7.53 3.23
CA CYS A 167 -5.01 8.07 1.87
C CYS A 167 -4.54 7.03 0.85
N ILE A 168 -5.40 6.73 -0.12
CA ILE A 168 -5.07 5.85 -1.24
C ILE A 168 -4.58 6.69 -2.40
N THR A 169 -3.34 6.45 -2.81
CA THR A 169 -2.67 7.19 -3.90
C THR A 169 -2.44 6.32 -5.12
N PHE A 170 -2.46 6.95 -6.30
CA PHE A 170 -2.07 6.38 -7.59
C PHE A 170 -1.06 7.32 -8.30
N PRO A 171 -0.27 6.80 -9.26
CA PRO A 171 0.53 7.63 -10.15
C PRO A 171 -0.32 8.69 -10.85
N GLY A 172 0.30 9.84 -11.11
CA GLY A 172 -0.30 10.89 -11.93
C GLY A 172 -0.25 10.58 -13.42
N SER A 173 -0.99 11.36 -14.20
CA SER A 173 -0.79 11.47 -15.65
C SER A 173 0.02 12.74 -15.95
N GLY A 174 1.17 12.59 -16.62
CA GLY A 174 2.01 13.74 -16.97
C GLY A 174 2.55 14.47 -15.74
N ASP A 175 2.45 15.80 -15.75
CA ASP A 175 3.07 16.67 -14.74
C ASP A 175 2.23 16.85 -13.45
N ASP A 176 0.98 16.37 -13.42
CA ASP A 176 0.06 16.52 -12.28
C ASP A 176 0.57 15.86 -10.98
N GLY A 177 1.52 14.93 -11.11
CA GLY A 177 2.03 14.11 -10.00
C GLY A 177 0.98 13.18 -9.39
N PRO A 178 1.33 12.46 -8.31
CA PRO A 178 0.46 11.45 -7.74
C PRO A 178 -0.92 12.00 -7.31
N ARG A 179 -1.95 11.20 -7.51
CA ARG A 179 -3.35 11.52 -7.19
C ARG A 179 -3.77 10.78 -5.93
N VAL A 180 -4.59 11.43 -5.10
CA VAL A 180 -5.24 10.79 -3.95
C VAL A 180 -6.66 10.43 -4.39
N ALA A 181 -6.93 9.14 -4.56
CA ALA A 181 -8.21 8.63 -5.07
C ALA A 181 -9.26 8.54 -3.97
N LEU A 182 -8.86 8.03 -2.79
CA LEU A 182 -9.74 7.84 -1.64
C LEU A 182 -9.04 8.32 -0.36
N ALA A 183 -9.83 8.80 0.60
CA ALA A 183 -9.35 9.14 1.93
C ALA A 183 -10.35 8.66 2.99
N PHE A 184 -9.83 8.12 4.09
CA PHE A 184 -10.62 7.63 5.21
C PHE A 184 -10.02 8.08 6.52
N TRP A 185 -10.83 8.55 7.46
CA TRP A 185 -10.38 8.81 8.81
C TRP A 185 -10.62 7.57 9.67
N ARG A 186 -9.54 7.01 10.20
CA ARG A 186 -9.53 5.86 11.11
C ARG A 186 -9.44 6.38 12.54
N ILE A 187 -10.34 5.92 13.38
CA ILE A 187 -10.60 6.50 14.70
C ILE A 187 -10.75 5.35 15.70
N GLY A 188 -10.09 5.46 16.85
CA GLY A 188 -10.29 4.50 17.94
C GLY A 188 -11.73 4.51 18.44
N ASN A 189 -12.18 3.42 19.06
CA ASN A 189 -13.54 3.33 19.64
C ASN A 189 -13.62 3.81 21.10
N GLY A 190 -12.51 4.30 21.66
CA GLY A 190 -12.38 4.72 23.06
C GLY A 190 -12.19 3.57 24.07
N ARG A 191 -12.14 2.31 23.63
CA ARG A 191 -11.89 1.12 24.46
C ARG A 191 -10.49 0.52 24.24
N THR A 192 -9.95 0.65 23.03
CA THR A 192 -8.59 0.21 22.68
C THR A 192 -7.69 1.42 22.40
N VAL A 193 -6.37 1.21 22.45
CA VAL A 193 -5.37 2.26 22.24
C VAL A 193 -4.89 2.38 20.78
N VAL A 194 -5.59 1.71 19.86
CA VAL A 194 -5.30 1.71 18.42
C VAL A 194 -6.57 2.01 17.63
N ASP A 195 -6.44 2.66 16.49
CA ASP A 195 -7.53 3.03 15.59
C ASP A 195 -7.82 1.96 14.52
N ASN A 196 -7.05 0.87 14.52
CA ASN A 196 -7.16 -0.17 13.51
C ASN A 196 -8.49 -0.94 13.59
N ILE A 197 -9.17 -1.10 12.44
CA ILE A 197 -10.46 -1.80 12.31
C ILE A 197 -10.42 -3.20 12.93
N SER A 198 -9.36 -3.99 12.66
CA SER A 198 -9.29 -5.37 13.18
C SER A 198 -9.27 -5.42 14.71
N SER A 199 -8.76 -4.37 15.35
CA SER A 199 -8.66 -4.19 16.80
C SER A 199 -9.78 -3.33 17.38
N GLY A 200 -10.90 -3.20 16.66
CA GLY A 200 -12.12 -2.55 17.12
C GLY A 200 -12.23 -1.06 16.81
N GLY A 201 -11.31 -0.48 16.05
CA GLY A 201 -11.43 0.88 15.54
C GLY A 201 -12.59 1.05 14.54
N MET A 202 -12.88 2.30 14.22
CA MET A 202 -13.93 2.72 13.31
C MET A 202 -13.33 3.51 12.14
N ILE A 203 -14.04 3.58 11.01
CA ILE A 203 -13.64 4.38 9.85
C ILE A 203 -14.79 5.21 9.30
N CYS A 204 -14.50 6.41 8.83
CA CYS A 204 -15.43 7.21 8.03
C CYS A 204 -14.76 7.73 6.75
N ALA A 205 -15.56 7.97 5.72
CA ALA A 205 -15.11 8.47 4.44
C ALA A 205 -14.81 9.96 4.52
N VAL A 206 -13.72 10.38 3.88
CA VAL A 206 -13.30 11.78 3.75
C VAL A 206 -13.24 12.10 2.27
N ASP A 207 -13.89 13.18 1.86
CA ASP A 207 -13.81 13.67 0.49
C ASP A 207 -12.40 14.23 0.22
N PRO A 208 -11.63 13.63 -0.71
CA PRO A 208 -10.27 14.07 -1.02
C PRO A 208 -10.17 15.48 -1.60
N SER A 209 -11.28 16.06 -2.07
CA SER A 209 -11.31 17.42 -2.64
C SER A 209 -11.55 18.51 -1.59
N SER A 210 -12.18 18.18 -0.46
CA SER A 210 -12.58 19.16 0.56
C SER A 210 -12.05 18.86 1.96
N GLY A 211 -11.56 17.65 2.22
CA GLY A 211 -11.16 17.22 3.57
C GLY A 211 -12.32 17.04 4.54
N ARG A 212 -13.57 17.07 4.05
CA ARG A 212 -14.76 16.88 4.87
C ARG A 212 -15.12 15.41 5.00
N VAL A 213 -15.52 15.02 6.21
CA VAL A 213 -16.06 13.69 6.48
C VAL A 213 -17.45 13.58 5.87
N THR A 214 -17.65 12.62 4.97
CA THR A 214 -18.87 12.45 4.16
C THR A 214 -19.74 11.29 4.61
N SER A 215 -19.35 10.53 5.64
CA SER A 215 -20.10 9.39 6.15
C SER A 215 -20.21 9.37 7.67
N ALA A 216 -21.15 8.57 8.17
CA ALA A 216 -21.05 8.04 9.53
C ALA A 216 -19.80 7.15 9.64
N ALA A 217 -19.29 6.95 10.85
CA ALA A 217 -18.23 5.96 11.07
C ALA A 217 -18.81 4.54 11.08
N ALA A 218 -18.02 3.55 10.67
CA ALA A 218 -18.39 2.14 10.74
C ALA A 218 -17.27 1.30 11.36
N ASP A 219 -17.64 0.23 12.05
CA ASP A 219 -16.69 -0.75 12.60
C ASP A 219 -16.68 -2.06 11.82
N LYS A 220 -15.80 -3.00 12.21
CA LYS A 220 -15.67 -4.32 11.55
C LYS A 220 -16.95 -5.17 11.58
N THR A 221 -17.91 -4.86 12.44
CA THR A 221 -19.22 -5.53 12.51
C THR A 221 -20.24 -4.92 11.55
N ARG A 222 -19.82 -3.90 10.78
CA ARG A 222 -20.67 -3.07 9.92
C ARG A 222 -21.70 -2.24 10.70
N THR A 223 -21.50 -2.08 12.01
CA THR A 223 -22.31 -1.15 12.81
C THR A 223 -21.90 0.28 12.49
N THR A 224 -22.87 1.16 12.25
CA THR A 224 -22.65 2.57 11.91
C THR A 224 -22.90 3.49 13.09
N TYR A 225 -22.10 4.55 13.19
CA TYR A 225 -22.09 5.52 14.27
C TYR A 225 -22.13 6.94 13.71
N GLU A 226 -23.20 7.69 13.96
CA GLU A 226 -23.25 9.13 13.62
C GLU A 226 -22.39 9.98 14.55
N ALA A 227 -22.18 9.49 15.77
CA ALA A 227 -21.29 10.09 16.76
C ALA A 227 -20.46 9.01 17.46
N HIS A 228 -19.24 9.36 17.86
CA HIS A 228 -18.34 8.47 18.58
C HIS A 228 -18.97 8.02 19.91
N PRO A 229 -18.98 6.71 20.24
CA PRO A 229 -19.75 6.17 21.36
C PRO A 229 -19.30 6.66 22.76
N VAL A 230 -18.04 7.07 22.89
CA VAL A 230 -17.47 7.61 24.15
C VAL A 230 -17.42 9.14 24.18
N THR A 231 -16.79 9.78 23.20
CA THR A 231 -16.59 11.25 23.17
C THR A 231 -17.80 12.04 22.67
N GLY A 232 -18.77 11.40 22.02
CA GLY A 232 -19.90 12.09 21.38
C GLY A 232 -19.55 12.89 20.12
N PHE A 233 -18.30 12.79 19.64
CA PHE A 233 -17.83 13.51 18.44
C PHE A 233 -18.67 13.13 17.22
N ARG A 234 -19.23 14.11 16.52
CA ARG A 234 -20.03 13.89 15.29
C ARG A 234 -19.12 13.77 14.07
N PHE A 235 -19.29 12.71 13.30
CA PHE A 235 -18.42 12.44 12.15
C PHE A 235 -18.83 13.24 10.91
N ARG A 236 -20.05 12.99 10.38
CA ARG A 236 -20.49 13.59 9.12
C ARG A 236 -20.46 15.12 9.18
N GLY A 237 -19.80 15.73 8.21
CA GLY A 237 -19.64 17.19 8.09
C GLY A 237 -18.42 17.76 8.84
N ALA A 238 -17.78 16.96 9.71
CA ALA A 238 -16.53 17.38 10.35
C ALA A 238 -15.42 17.61 9.31
N GLU A 239 -14.51 18.50 9.65
CA GLU A 239 -13.35 18.82 8.82
C GLU A 239 -12.10 18.16 9.39
N LEU A 240 -11.32 17.53 8.52
CA LEU A 240 -10.11 16.85 8.95
C LEU A 240 -8.97 17.86 9.13
N PRO A 241 -8.37 17.97 10.33
CA PRO A 241 -7.33 18.95 10.60
C PRO A 241 -6.11 18.80 9.67
N GLY A 242 -5.71 19.90 9.01
CA GLY A 242 -4.48 19.93 8.21
C GLY A 242 -4.51 19.08 6.94
N PHE A 243 -5.70 18.79 6.39
CA PHE A 243 -5.86 17.86 5.28
C PHE A 243 -5.00 18.18 4.04
N ASP A 244 -4.87 19.45 3.65
CA ASP A 244 -4.01 19.83 2.53
C ASP A 244 -2.54 19.45 2.73
N ALA A 245 -2.06 19.54 3.98
CA ALA A 245 -0.70 19.10 4.32
C ALA A 245 -0.58 17.58 4.20
N ILE A 246 -1.60 16.82 4.62
CA ILE A 246 -1.66 15.36 4.44
C ILE A 246 -1.56 15.02 2.95
N LEU A 247 -2.37 15.65 2.10
CA LEU A 247 -2.36 15.41 0.65
C LEU A 247 -0.97 15.68 0.06
N ARG A 248 -0.31 16.79 0.43
CA ARG A 248 1.06 17.07 -0.03
C ARG A 248 2.04 16.00 0.43
N THR A 249 1.97 15.59 1.70
CA THR A 249 2.86 14.59 2.30
C THR A 249 2.72 13.23 1.62
N VAL A 250 1.50 12.72 1.41
CA VAL A 250 1.29 11.41 0.77
C VAL A 250 1.63 11.41 -0.72
N ARG A 251 1.43 12.55 -1.41
CA ARG A 251 1.88 12.71 -2.80
C ARG A 251 3.41 12.73 -2.90
N ALA A 252 4.09 13.40 -1.97
CA ALA A 252 5.54 13.35 -1.88
C ALA A 252 6.04 11.93 -1.55
N GLY A 253 5.36 11.23 -0.64
CA GLY A 253 5.59 9.81 -0.32
C GLY A 253 5.48 8.91 -1.55
N HIS A 254 4.43 9.07 -2.35
CA HIS A 254 4.23 8.28 -3.56
C HIS A 254 5.31 8.56 -4.61
N ARG A 255 5.78 9.81 -4.75
CA ARG A 255 6.93 10.13 -5.63
C ARG A 255 8.22 9.47 -5.15
N ALA A 256 8.46 9.43 -3.83
CA ALA A 256 9.63 8.78 -3.26
C ALA A 256 9.62 7.25 -3.46
N LEU A 257 8.42 6.65 -3.55
CA LEU A 257 8.21 5.23 -3.83
C LEU A 257 7.51 5.01 -5.18
N ASP A 258 8.12 5.47 -6.27
CA ASP A 258 7.59 5.38 -7.66
C ASP A 258 7.53 3.94 -8.24
N THR A 259 7.69 2.93 -7.39
CA THR A 259 7.61 1.52 -7.80
C THR A 259 6.22 0.92 -7.62
N ALA A 260 5.34 1.52 -6.82
CA ALA A 260 4.02 0.96 -6.55
C ALA A 260 2.94 1.56 -7.47
N MET A 261 1.96 0.75 -7.89
CA MET A 261 0.80 1.25 -8.63
C MET A 261 -0.12 2.04 -7.71
N SER A 262 -0.20 1.62 -6.46
CA SER A 262 -1.06 2.29 -5.52
C SER A 262 -0.57 2.06 -4.10
N ILE A 263 -0.77 3.05 -3.22
CA ILE A 263 -0.28 2.98 -1.84
C ILE A 263 -1.37 3.54 -0.92
N ALA A 264 -1.75 2.77 0.10
CA ALA A 264 -2.53 3.28 1.22
C ALA A 264 -1.61 3.76 2.34
N TRP A 265 -1.52 5.08 2.47
CA TRP A 265 -0.73 5.76 3.49
C TRP A 265 -1.55 5.92 4.75
N ASP A 266 -1.02 5.50 5.88
CA ASP A 266 -1.59 5.81 7.19
C ASP A 266 -0.80 6.99 7.79
N VAL A 267 -1.47 8.13 7.92
CA VAL A 267 -0.86 9.40 8.35
C VAL A 267 -1.48 9.86 9.66
N ALA A 268 -0.66 10.22 10.65
CA ALA A 268 -1.13 10.90 11.84
C ALA A 268 -0.91 12.40 11.71
N VAL A 269 -1.82 13.21 12.22
CA VAL A 269 -1.66 14.67 12.31
C VAL A 269 -1.09 15.00 13.68
N THR A 270 0.06 15.65 13.74
CA THR A 270 0.66 16.18 14.97
C THR A 270 0.59 17.71 14.99
N PRO A 271 0.86 18.37 16.13
CA PRO A 271 0.95 19.83 16.19
C PRO A 271 1.94 20.44 15.19
N GLU A 272 3.02 19.72 14.86
CA GLU A 272 4.06 20.14 13.92
C GLU A 272 3.71 19.82 12.46
N GLY A 273 2.68 19.00 12.22
CA GLY A 273 2.22 18.61 10.89
C GLY A 273 1.98 17.11 10.74
N PRO A 274 1.64 16.66 9.52
CA PRO A 274 1.37 15.26 9.26
C PRO A 274 2.65 14.41 9.28
N VAL A 275 2.61 13.26 9.94
CA VAL A 275 3.68 12.25 9.95
C VAL A 275 3.17 10.94 9.35
N ILE A 276 3.94 10.34 8.45
CA ILE A 276 3.62 9.04 7.85
C ILE A 276 4.00 7.95 8.84
N LEU A 277 3.03 7.11 9.22
CA LEU A 277 3.25 5.98 10.11
C LEU A 277 3.58 4.71 9.33
N GLU A 278 2.79 4.45 8.28
CA GLU A 278 2.86 3.26 7.44
C GLU A 278 2.45 3.57 5.99
N GLY A 279 2.98 2.80 5.06
CA GLY A 279 2.51 2.73 3.67
C GLY A 279 2.22 1.28 3.35
N ASN A 280 1.06 1.01 2.77
CA ASN A 280 0.57 -0.35 2.55
C ASN A 280 0.29 -0.59 1.07
N GLY A 281 0.98 -1.58 0.48
CA GLY A 281 0.68 -2.07 -0.87
C GLY A 281 -0.57 -2.97 -0.92
N HIS A 282 -0.89 -3.57 0.24
CA HIS A 282 -2.13 -4.31 0.50
C HIS A 282 -2.97 -3.50 1.49
N TRP A 283 -3.90 -2.72 0.96
CA TRP A 283 -4.61 -1.71 1.74
C TRP A 283 -5.74 -2.23 2.65
N GLY A 284 -6.22 -3.47 2.45
CA GLY A 284 -7.30 -4.05 3.27
C GLY A 284 -8.63 -3.29 3.13
N ILE A 285 -9.42 -3.63 2.11
CA ILE A 285 -10.77 -3.09 1.88
C ILE A 285 -11.76 -4.00 2.61
N SER A 286 -12.62 -3.44 3.45
CA SER A 286 -13.57 -4.22 4.28
C SER A 286 -14.89 -3.52 4.56
N LEU A 287 -14.96 -2.19 4.45
CA LEU A 287 -16.13 -1.40 4.86
C LEU A 287 -16.43 -0.25 3.88
N GLU A 288 -15.59 -0.07 2.86
CA GLU A 288 -15.67 1.02 1.90
C GLU A 288 -16.97 0.95 1.08
N ASP A 289 -17.49 -0.24 0.82
CA ASP A 289 -18.81 -0.43 0.20
C ASP A 289 -19.95 0.17 1.04
N LEU A 290 -19.80 0.16 2.37
CA LEU A 290 -20.77 0.71 3.31
C LEU A 290 -20.62 2.22 3.48
N ILE A 291 -19.39 2.71 3.68
CA ILE A 291 -19.15 4.13 3.99
C ILE A 291 -18.98 5.02 2.77
N GLN A 292 -18.62 4.43 1.62
CA GLN A 292 -18.43 5.11 0.34
C GLN A 292 -18.90 4.22 -0.83
N PRO A 293 -20.22 4.08 -1.02
CA PRO A 293 -20.76 3.39 -2.19
C PRO A 293 -20.15 3.95 -3.49
N GLY A 294 -19.72 3.06 -4.39
CA GLY A 294 -19.05 3.44 -5.64
C GLY A 294 -17.54 3.64 -5.53
N TYR A 295 -16.90 3.37 -4.38
CA TYR A 295 -15.44 3.48 -4.23
C TYR A 295 -14.66 2.68 -5.29
N GLU A 296 -15.20 1.56 -5.75
CA GLU A 296 -14.57 0.72 -6.80
C GLU A 296 -14.41 1.50 -8.10
N GLN A 297 -15.44 2.26 -8.51
CA GLN A 297 -15.37 3.08 -9.71
C GLN A 297 -14.28 4.15 -9.58
N VAL A 298 -14.18 4.78 -8.40
CA VAL A 298 -13.12 5.77 -8.13
C VAL A 298 -11.72 5.16 -8.24
N LEU A 299 -11.52 3.94 -7.73
CA LEU A 299 -10.25 3.23 -7.86
C LEU A 299 -9.93 2.88 -9.32
N TRP A 300 -10.93 2.42 -10.08
CA TRP A 300 -10.76 2.07 -11.48
C TRP A 300 -10.52 3.28 -12.37
N ASP A 301 -11.21 4.39 -12.12
CA ASP A 301 -10.98 5.65 -12.83
C ASP A 301 -9.57 6.17 -12.54
N ALA A 302 -9.12 6.13 -11.28
CA ALA A 302 -7.76 6.50 -10.90
C ALA A 302 -6.71 5.59 -11.56
N PHE A 303 -6.99 4.28 -11.64
CA PHE A 303 -6.12 3.34 -12.32
C PHE A 303 -6.06 3.57 -13.83
N MET A 304 -7.20 3.75 -14.48
CA MET A 304 -7.30 3.93 -15.93
C MET A 304 -6.89 5.33 -16.39
N ALA A 305 -6.77 6.30 -15.48
CA ALA A 305 -6.31 7.64 -15.78
C ALA A 305 -4.97 7.63 -16.55
N GLY A 306 -4.99 8.15 -17.77
CA GLY A 306 -3.81 8.20 -18.64
C GLY A 306 -3.35 6.84 -19.19
N ARG A 307 -4.13 5.76 -19.01
CA ARG A 307 -3.86 4.45 -19.60
C ARG A 307 -4.70 4.24 -20.84
N ARG A 308 -4.08 3.60 -21.83
CA ARG A 308 -4.75 3.12 -23.03
C ARG A 308 -4.55 1.62 -23.16
N VAL A 309 -5.61 0.85 -22.90
CA VAL A 309 -5.61 -0.61 -23.05
C VAL A 309 -6.56 -0.96 -24.19
N GLU A 310 -6.00 -1.30 -25.34
CA GLU A 310 -6.76 -1.54 -26.57
C GLU A 310 -6.34 -2.82 -27.28
N GLY A 311 -7.27 -3.41 -28.03
CA GLY A 311 -7.06 -4.66 -28.77
C GLY A 311 -7.74 -5.85 -28.09
N ARG A 312 -7.34 -7.05 -28.50
CA ARG A 312 -7.93 -8.29 -28.01
C ARG A 312 -7.18 -8.80 -26.77
N GLY A 313 -7.86 -8.79 -25.63
CA GLY A 313 -7.37 -9.41 -24.39
C GLY A 313 -7.24 -10.93 -24.51
N PHE A 314 -7.02 -11.59 -23.38
CA PHE A 314 -6.85 -13.03 -23.33
C PHE A 314 -8.16 -13.76 -23.68
N PRO A 315 -8.15 -14.70 -24.64
CA PRO A 315 -9.36 -15.41 -25.06
C PRO A 315 -9.89 -16.33 -23.95
N ALA A 316 -11.22 -16.37 -23.80
CA ALA A 316 -11.93 -17.25 -22.86
C ALA A 316 -11.70 -18.74 -23.15
N GLU A 317 -11.38 -19.09 -24.39
CA GLU A 317 -11.15 -20.45 -24.88
C GLU A 317 -9.88 -21.11 -24.30
N ALA A 318 -9.08 -20.39 -23.51
CA ALA A 318 -7.90 -20.94 -22.83
C ALA A 318 -8.25 -21.96 -21.70
N GLY A 319 -9.54 -22.16 -21.39
CA GLY A 319 -10.02 -23.01 -20.30
C GLY A 319 -9.81 -22.37 -18.92
N PRO A 320 -10.28 -23.00 -17.82
CA PRO A 320 -10.02 -22.52 -16.47
C PRO A 320 -8.52 -22.70 -16.18
N VAL A 321 -7.78 -21.59 -16.24
CA VAL A 321 -6.37 -21.51 -15.88
C VAL A 321 -6.28 -20.79 -14.56
N ALA A 322 -5.76 -21.45 -13.53
CA ALA A 322 -5.55 -20.83 -12.23
C ALA A 322 -4.46 -19.75 -12.31
N GLU A 323 -4.45 -18.79 -11.37
CA GLU A 323 -3.44 -17.73 -11.32
C GLU A 323 -2.01 -18.27 -11.43
N THR A 324 -1.70 -19.35 -10.71
CA THR A 324 -0.35 -19.93 -10.62
C THR A 324 0.00 -20.92 -11.74
N ASP A 325 -0.93 -21.23 -12.65
CA ASP A 325 -0.66 -22.14 -13.75
C ASP A 325 0.40 -21.57 -14.70
N MET A 326 1.29 -22.45 -15.18
CA MET A 326 2.25 -22.09 -16.21
C MET A 326 1.55 -21.99 -17.54
N VAL A 327 1.71 -20.87 -18.24
CA VAL A 327 1.12 -20.64 -19.57
C VAL A 327 2.14 -20.07 -20.53
N ARG A 328 1.84 -20.20 -21.82
CA ARG A 328 2.45 -19.42 -22.90
C ARG A 328 1.38 -18.61 -23.61
N ALA A 329 1.67 -17.35 -23.94
CA ALA A 329 0.81 -16.47 -24.73
C ALA A 329 1.62 -15.79 -25.85
N SER A 330 0.97 -15.53 -26.98
CA SER A 330 1.55 -14.77 -28.09
C SER A 330 0.84 -13.42 -28.23
N LEU A 331 1.61 -12.34 -28.20
CA LEU A 331 1.14 -10.96 -28.30
C LEU A 331 1.55 -10.39 -29.66
N THR A 332 0.65 -9.69 -30.32
CA THR A 332 0.97 -8.82 -31.45
C THR A 332 0.73 -7.38 -31.04
N ILE A 333 1.77 -6.56 -31.06
CA ILE A 333 1.77 -5.20 -30.54
C ILE A 333 1.91 -4.23 -31.72
N ARG A 334 0.98 -3.28 -31.83
CA ARG A 334 0.89 -2.29 -32.91
C ARG A 334 1.13 -0.85 -32.43
N GLY A 335 1.51 0.03 -33.35
CA GLY A 335 1.88 1.43 -33.11
C GLY A 335 3.37 1.71 -33.32
N LYS A 336 3.89 2.76 -32.69
CA LYS A 336 5.33 3.10 -32.69
C LYS A 336 6.10 2.16 -31.77
N VAL A 337 6.43 0.97 -32.28
CA VAL A 337 7.06 -0.12 -31.49
C VAL A 337 8.35 -0.67 -32.06
N GLN A 338 8.73 -0.26 -33.28
CA GLN A 338 10.04 -0.53 -33.86
C GLN A 338 10.95 0.70 -33.78
N GLY A 339 12.27 0.50 -33.74
CA GLY A 339 13.24 1.59 -33.57
C GLY A 339 13.31 2.21 -32.17
N VAL A 340 12.47 1.75 -31.22
CA VAL A 340 12.35 2.33 -29.87
C VAL A 340 12.89 1.43 -28.75
N GLY A 341 13.60 0.36 -29.10
CA GLY A 341 14.15 -0.60 -28.14
C GLY A 341 13.13 -1.57 -27.51
N TYR A 342 11.90 -1.61 -28.03
CA TYR A 342 10.78 -2.37 -27.46
C TYR A 342 11.11 -3.84 -27.16
N ARG A 343 11.76 -4.55 -28.09
CA ARG A 343 12.13 -5.97 -27.93
C ARG A 343 13.02 -6.21 -26.70
N ARG A 344 14.06 -5.39 -26.54
CA ARG A 344 14.98 -5.48 -25.41
C ARG A 344 14.26 -5.13 -24.11
N TRP A 345 13.41 -4.09 -24.16
CA TRP A 345 12.62 -3.66 -23.02
C TRP A 345 11.71 -4.77 -22.51
N VAL A 346 10.91 -5.40 -23.37
CA VAL A 346 9.95 -6.44 -22.94
C VAL A 346 10.65 -7.69 -22.42
N THR A 347 11.74 -8.14 -23.07
CA THR A 347 12.50 -9.31 -22.60
C THR A 347 13.10 -9.06 -21.22
N ARG A 348 13.67 -7.88 -20.97
CA ARG A 348 14.19 -7.51 -19.65
C ARG A 348 13.08 -7.39 -18.61
N HIS A 349 12.02 -6.66 -18.93
CA HIS A 349 10.91 -6.41 -18.02
C HIS A 349 10.21 -7.70 -17.57
N ALA A 350 10.05 -8.65 -18.50
CA ALA A 350 9.52 -9.98 -18.21
C ALA A 350 10.47 -10.77 -17.30
N ALA A 351 11.77 -10.81 -17.63
CA ALA A 351 12.77 -11.55 -16.86
C ALA A 351 12.87 -11.05 -15.40
N ASP A 352 12.87 -9.73 -15.20
CA ASP A 352 12.87 -9.08 -13.87
C ASP A 352 11.64 -9.46 -13.02
N ARG A 353 10.61 -10.04 -13.63
CA ARG A 353 9.36 -10.46 -12.99
C ARG A 353 9.11 -11.96 -13.13
N GLY A 354 10.13 -12.76 -13.45
CA GLY A 354 10.02 -14.21 -13.53
C GLY A 354 9.14 -14.72 -14.68
N VAL A 355 8.99 -13.92 -15.73
CA VAL A 355 8.34 -14.32 -16.99
C VAL A 355 9.42 -14.41 -18.06
N GLN A 356 9.43 -15.51 -18.81
CA GLN A 356 10.33 -15.66 -19.94
C GLN A 356 9.69 -15.04 -21.19
N ALA A 357 10.50 -14.42 -22.05
CA ALA A 357 10.01 -13.67 -23.18
C ALA A 357 10.93 -13.69 -24.40
N GLU A 358 10.32 -13.89 -25.57
CA GLU A 358 10.94 -13.71 -26.89
C GLU A 358 10.22 -12.58 -27.63
N ALA A 359 10.95 -11.71 -28.30
CA ALA A 359 10.37 -10.63 -29.08
C ALA A 359 11.05 -10.48 -30.45
N ARG A 360 10.26 -10.29 -31.51
CA ARG A 360 10.75 -10.07 -32.88
C ARG A 360 9.93 -8.99 -33.60
N ASN A 361 10.60 -8.23 -34.46
CA ASN A 361 9.94 -7.29 -35.36
C ASN A 361 9.30 -8.10 -36.50
N LEU A 362 8.13 -7.66 -36.95
CA LEU A 362 7.50 -8.15 -38.16
C LEU A 362 7.64 -7.11 -39.28
N SER A 363 7.53 -7.55 -40.54
CA SER A 363 7.68 -6.67 -41.71
C SER A 363 6.57 -5.64 -41.86
N ASP A 364 5.42 -5.86 -41.21
CA ASP A 364 4.26 -4.96 -41.18
C ASP A 364 4.38 -3.82 -40.15
N GLY A 365 5.55 -3.67 -39.52
CA GLY A 365 5.78 -2.64 -38.49
C GLY A 365 5.37 -3.05 -37.07
N THR A 366 4.70 -4.18 -36.87
CA THR A 366 4.33 -4.67 -35.53
C THR A 366 5.48 -5.39 -34.82
N VAL A 367 5.34 -5.63 -33.51
CA VAL A 367 6.22 -6.50 -32.73
C VAL A 367 5.44 -7.71 -32.26
N ARG A 368 5.97 -8.91 -32.52
CA ARG A 368 5.47 -10.15 -31.93
C ARG A 368 6.26 -10.46 -30.67
N CYS A 369 5.56 -10.68 -29.56
CA CYS A 369 6.14 -11.16 -28.33
C CYS A 369 5.53 -12.52 -27.95
N ARG A 370 6.34 -13.46 -27.48
CA ARG A 370 5.88 -14.67 -26.80
C ARG A 370 6.28 -14.57 -25.36
N LEU A 371 5.34 -14.78 -24.45
CA LEU A 371 5.55 -14.76 -23.01
C LEU A 371 5.23 -16.13 -22.42
N TRP A 372 6.00 -16.61 -21.46
CA TRP A 372 5.66 -17.80 -20.70
C TRP A 372 6.11 -17.75 -19.24
N GLY A 373 5.25 -18.23 -18.35
CA GLY A 373 5.38 -18.08 -16.90
C GLY A 373 4.05 -18.34 -16.20
N GLN A 374 3.98 -18.03 -14.90
CA GLN A 374 2.72 -18.06 -14.16
C GLN A 374 1.70 -17.10 -14.79
N ARG A 375 0.45 -17.57 -14.90
CA ARG A 375 -0.62 -16.90 -15.63
C ARG A 375 -0.79 -15.44 -15.22
N TRP A 376 -0.94 -15.16 -13.93
CA TRP A 376 -1.13 -13.80 -13.42
C TRP A 376 0.04 -12.87 -13.82
N ARG A 377 1.29 -13.36 -13.79
CA ARG A 377 2.46 -12.58 -14.18
C ARG A 377 2.49 -12.29 -15.68
N VAL A 378 2.08 -13.26 -16.52
CA VAL A 378 1.96 -13.05 -17.97
C VAL A 378 0.90 -12.00 -18.29
N GLU A 379 -0.21 -11.98 -17.56
CA GLU A 379 -1.26 -10.95 -17.68
C GLU A 379 -0.72 -9.56 -17.34
N PHE A 380 0.00 -9.41 -16.22
CA PHE A 380 0.58 -8.11 -15.84
C PHE A 380 1.75 -7.67 -16.74
N VAL A 381 2.58 -8.57 -17.27
CA VAL A 381 3.58 -8.21 -18.29
C VAL A 381 2.89 -7.72 -19.57
N THR A 382 1.79 -8.34 -19.96
CA THR A 382 0.95 -7.87 -21.09
C THR A 382 0.41 -6.47 -20.82
N LEU A 383 -0.08 -6.19 -19.60
CA LEU A 383 -0.51 -4.84 -19.23
C LEU A 383 0.62 -3.81 -19.35
N ALA A 384 1.82 -4.13 -18.86
CA ALA A 384 2.98 -3.25 -18.96
C ALA A 384 3.35 -2.96 -20.43
N CYS A 385 3.13 -3.91 -21.34
CA CYS A 385 3.35 -3.73 -22.77
C CYS A 385 2.50 -2.60 -23.37
N HIS A 386 1.33 -2.26 -22.83
CA HIS A 386 0.57 -1.11 -23.32
C HIS A 386 1.28 0.24 -23.11
N ARG A 387 2.21 0.32 -22.15
CA ARG A 387 3.07 1.50 -21.97
C ARG A 387 4.34 1.40 -22.81
N GLY A 388 5.00 0.24 -22.78
CA GLY A 388 6.28 0.02 -23.45
C GLY A 388 7.42 0.89 -22.91
N PRO A 389 8.57 0.96 -23.60
CA PRO A 389 9.65 1.88 -23.27
C PRO A 389 9.24 3.35 -23.52
N PRO A 390 9.91 4.36 -22.92
CA PRO A 390 9.49 5.77 -22.98
C PRO A 390 9.27 6.35 -24.40
N ALA A 391 10.00 5.86 -25.40
CA ALA A 391 9.88 6.33 -26.78
C ALA A 391 8.78 5.62 -27.61
N ALA A 392 8.12 4.60 -27.04
CA ALA A 392 7.06 3.85 -27.70
C ALA A 392 5.73 4.59 -27.68
N GLY A 393 4.90 4.32 -28.68
CA GLY A 393 3.51 4.74 -28.73
C GLY A 393 2.66 3.55 -29.13
N VAL A 394 2.20 2.78 -28.14
CA VAL A 394 1.43 1.55 -28.39
C VAL A 394 -0.03 1.90 -28.65
N GLU A 395 -0.55 1.42 -29.76
CA GLU A 395 -1.95 1.64 -30.17
C GLU A 395 -2.85 0.47 -29.79
N GLY A 396 -2.27 -0.71 -29.55
CA GLY A 396 -3.02 -1.86 -29.08
C GLY A 396 -2.23 -3.15 -29.08
N ILE A 397 -2.77 -4.16 -28.42
CA ILE A 397 -2.20 -5.48 -28.28
C ILE A 397 -3.29 -6.51 -28.55
N ASP A 398 -2.98 -7.51 -29.38
CA ASP A 398 -3.83 -8.67 -29.56
C ASP A 398 -3.14 -9.91 -28.99
N VAL A 399 -3.78 -10.52 -27.99
CA VAL A 399 -3.33 -11.76 -27.36
C VAL A 399 -3.94 -12.96 -28.07
N ARG A 400 -3.10 -13.93 -28.42
CA ARG A 400 -3.45 -15.18 -29.13
C ARG A 400 -2.64 -16.35 -28.58
N ASP A 401 -3.02 -17.57 -28.99
CA ASP A 401 -2.28 -18.80 -28.70
C ASP A 401 -1.97 -19.02 -27.21
N VAL A 402 -2.93 -18.70 -26.35
CA VAL A 402 -2.82 -18.94 -24.90
C VAL A 402 -2.93 -20.43 -24.66
N ARG A 403 -1.89 -21.05 -24.11
CA ARG A 403 -1.86 -22.49 -23.81
C ARG A 403 -1.23 -22.75 -22.46
N ARG A 404 -1.80 -23.67 -21.70
CA ARG A 404 -1.19 -24.20 -20.47
C ARG A 404 0.07 -24.99 -20.83
N LEU A 405 1.13 -24.78 -20.06
CA LEU A 405 2.35 -25.56 -20.12
C LEU A 405 2.24 -26.68 -19.06
N ARG A 406 2.65 -27.88 -19.44
CA ARG A 406 2.68 -29.04 -18.54
C ARG A 406 3.94 -29.02 -17.69
#